data_AF-A0A1I1BYJ7-F1
#
_entry.id   AF-A0A1I1BYJ7-F1
#
_cell.length_a   1.000
_cell.length_b   1.000
_cell.length_c   1.000
_cell.angle_alpha   90.00
_cell.angle_beta   90.00
_cell.angle_gamma   90.00
#
_symmetry.space_group_name_H-M   'P 1'
#
loop_
_entity.id
_entity.type
_entity.pdbx_description
1 polymer ?
#
loop_
_entity_poly.entity_id
_entity_poly.type
_entity_poly.pdbx_seq_one_letter_code
_entity_poly.pdbx_strand_id
1 'polypeptide(L)'
;MQVASGDAVEKTPEQMEEARREFIAELWRRFEALQEWAVSHWPDQHNPLSSADFVEARKEILSLRSPAGSLNQPATRNAAEPEPAQGGAQYVDVTPAPWP
;
A
#
# COMPACT_ATOMS: atom_id res chain seq x y z
N MET A 1 2.69 13.17 -26.15
CA MET A 1 2.05 11.84 -26.13
C MET A 1 0.89 11.91 -25.17
N GLN A 2 -0.32 11.82 -25.69
CA GLN A 2 -1.57 11.95 -24.95
C GLN A 2 -1.91 10.55 -24.41
N VAL A 3 -1.86 10.35 -23.10
CA VAL A 3 -2.36 9.11 -22.49
C VAL A 3 -3.88 9.17 -22.57
N ALA A 4 -4.45 8.37 -23.46
CA ALA A 4 -5.88 8.17 -23.54
C ALA A 4 -6.35 7.54 -22.22
N SER A 5 -6.99 8.35 -21.38
CA SER A 5 -7.85 7.87 -20.29
C SER A 5 -9.08 7.21 -20.93
N GLY A 6 -8.90 6.00 -21.44
CA GLY A 6 -9.98 5.16 -21.94
C GLY A 6 -10.74 4.56 -20.76
N ASP A 7 -12.05 4.81 -20.73
CA ASP A 7 -13.08 3.99 -20.10
C ASP A 7 -12.74 3.43 -18.71
N ALA A 8 -12.95 4.24 -17.68
CA ALA A 8 -13.29 3.70 -16.38
C ALA A 8 -14.71 3.10 -16.47
N VAL A 9 -14.83 1.92 -17.07
CA VAL A 9 -15.99 1.04 -16.87
C VAL A 9 -16.15 0.93 -15.35
N GLU A 10 -17.29 1.36 -14.82
CA GLU A 10 -17.61 1.27 -13.40
C GLU A 10 -17.58 -0.21 -12.99
N LYS A 11 -16.42 -0.65 -12.49
CA LYS A 11 -16.24 -2.01 -12.00
C LYS A 11 -17.01 -2.16 -10.70
N THR A 12 -17.76 -3.24 -10.57
CA THR A 12 -18.36 -3.62 -9.29
C THR A 12 -17.27 -3.80 -8.23
N PRO A 13 -17.57 -3.62 -6.92
CA PRO A 13 -16.59 -3.81 -5.86
C PRO A 13 -15.88 -5.17 -5.93
N GLU A 14 -16.60 -6.22 -6.32
CA GLU A 14 -16.09 -7.58 -6.49
C GLU A 14 -15.06 -7.66 -7.64
N GLN A 15 -15.33 -7.00 -8.78
CA GLN A 15 -14.39 -6.93 -9.90
C GLN A 15 -13.15 -6.10 -9.57
N MET A 16 -13.28 -5.07 -8.72
CA MET A 16 -12.13 -4.29 -8.24
C MET A 16 -11.24 -5.11 -7.31
N GLU A 17 -11.83 -5.94 -6.45
CA GLU A 17 -11.09 -6.86 -5.58
C GLU A 17 -10.35 -7.93 -6.39
N GLU A 18 -11.00 -8.53 -7.40
CA GLU A 18 -10.34 -9.50 -8.27
C GLU A 18 -9.17 -8.86 -9.04
N ALA A 19 -9.39 -7.70 -9.66
CA ALA A 19 -8.33 -6.98 -10.34
C ALA A 19 -7.17 -6.61 -9.40
N ARG A 20 -7.44 -6.30 -8.13
CA ARG A 20 -6.42 -6.08 -7.11
C ARG A 20 -5.63 -7.36 -6.82
N ARG A 21 -6.30 -8.51 -6.67
CA ARG A 21 -5.65 -9.81 -6.43
C ARG A 21 -4.72 -10.18 -7.58
N GLU A 22 -5.20 -10.09 -8.82
CA GLU A 22 -4.42 -10.35 -10.03
C GLU A 22 -3.21 -9.43 -10.13
N PHE A 23 -3.42 -8.13 -9.89
CA PHE A 23 -2.34 -7.14 -9.90
C PHE A 23 -1.25 -7.47 -8.87
N ILE A 24 -1.62 -7.81 -7.63
CA ILE A 24 -0.66 -8.14 -6.57
C ILE A 24 0.12 -9.41 -6.93
N ALA A 25 -0.54 -10.42 -7.50
CA ALA A 25 0.13 -11.64 -7.93
C ALA A 25 1.17 -11.36 -9.03
N GLU A 26 0.83 -10.55 -10.02
CA GLU A 26 1.74 -10.17 -11.08
C GLU A 26 2.89 -9.28 -10.58
N LEU A 27 2.59 -8.33 -9.68
CA LEU A 27 3.60 -7.50 -9.03
C LEU A 27 4.62 -8.37 -8.27
N TRP A 28 4.14 -9.34 -7.51
CA TRP A 28 5.00 -10.28 -6.79
C TRP A 28 5.93 -11.04 -7.73
N ARG A 29 5.37 -11.61 -8.81
CA ARG A 29 6.15 -12.35 -9.82
C ARG A 29 7.24 -11.49 -10.46
N ARG A 30 6.93 -10.24 -10.82
CA ARG A 30 7.90 -9.30 -11.40
C ARG A 30 8.96 -8.89 -10.40
N PHE A 31 8.58 -8.70 -9.14
CA PHE A 31 9.49 -8.34 -8.08
C PHE A 31 10.51 -9.45 -7.80
N GLU A 32 10.10 -10.72 -7.81
CA GLU A 32 11.02 -11.85 -7.68
C GLU A 32 12.04 -11.90 -8.82
N ALA A 33 11.58 -11.71 -10.07
CA ALA A 33 12.47 -11.67 -11.23
C ALA A 33 13.47 -10.49 -11.16
N LEU A 34 13.00 -9.31 -10.71
CA LEU A 34 13.87 -8.15 -10.48
C LEU A 34 14.92 -8.44 -9.41
N GLN A 35 14.52 -9.08 -8.32
CA GLN A 35 15.42 -9.42 -7.22
C GLN A 35 16.51 -10.38 -7.67
N GLU A 36 16.14 -11.44 -8.41
CA GLU A 36 17.10 -12.39 -8.98
C GLU A 36 18.08 -11.70 -9.94
N TRP A 37 17.57 -10.83 -10.81
CA TRP A 37 18.40 -10.03 -11.70
C TRP A 37 19.36 -9.12 -10.92
N ALA A 38 18.89 -8.43 -9.88
CA ALA A 38 19.71 -7.51 -9.09
C ALA A 38 20.83 -8.23 -8.35
N VAL A 39 20.56 -9.38 -7.74
CA VAL A 39 21.56 -10.20 -7.04
C VAL A 39 22.60 -10.75 -8.03
N SER A 40 22.17 -11.21 -9.22
CA SER A 40 23.08 -11.78 -10.22
C SER A 40 23.94 -10.75 -10.96
N HIS A 41 23.47 -9.52 -11.10
CA HIS A 41 24.17 -8.45 -11.85
C HIS A 41 24.82 -7.40 -10.96
N TRP A 42 24.88 -7.64 -9.65
CA TRP A 42 25.45 -6.70 -8.71
C TRP A 42 26.96 -6.49 -8.96
N PRO A 43 27.42 -5.24 -9.18
CA PRO A 43 28.81 -4.98 -9.55
C PRO A 43 29.78 -5.02 -8.37
N ASP A 44 29.32 -4.77 -7.13
CA ASP A 44 30.18 -4.73 -5.95
C ASP A 44 30.23 -6.09 -5.23
N GLN A 45 31.22 -6.90 -5.60
CA GLN A 45 31.44 -8.21 -5.00
C GLN A 45 31.93 -8.16 -3.54
N HIS A 46 32.41 -7.01 -3.05
CA HIS A 46 32.84 -6.87 -1.65
C HIS A 46 31.66 -6.69 -0.69
N ASN A 47 30.54 -6.16 -1.18
CA ASN A 47 29.28 -6.03 -0.45
C ASN A 47 28.18 -6.72 -1.25
N PRO A 48 28.09 -8.07 -1.20
CA PRO A 48 27.16 -8.80 -2.04
C PRO A 48 25.71 -8.47 -1.67
N LEU A 49 24.94 -8.09 -2.69
CA LEU A 49 23.49 -7.93 -2.55
C LEU A 49 22.83 -9.29 -2.36
N SER A 50 21.94 -9.40 -1.38
CA SER A 50 21.27 -10.66 -1.03
C SER A 50 19.76 -10.51 -1.09
N SER A 51 19.04 -11.63 -1.05
CA SER A 51 17.59 -11.61 -0.93
C SER A 51 17.08 -10.96 0.37
N ALA A 52 17.90 -10.93 1.42
CA ALA A 52 17.52 -10.35 2.71
C ALA A 52 17.38 -8.82 2.63
N ASP A 53 18.09 -8.18 1.72
CA ASP A 53 18.07 -6.72 1.53
C ASP A 53 16.74 -6.23 0.95
N PHE A 54 15.90 -7.14 0.46
CA PHE A 54 14.60 -6.86 -0.17
C PHE A 54 13.39 -7.12 0.76
N VAL A 55 13.62 -7.48 2.02
CA VAL A 55 12.56 -7.87 2.96
C VAL A 55 11.52 -6.77 3.16
N GLU A 56 11.93 -5.51 3.27
CA GLU A 56 10.99 -4.40 3.43
C GLU A 56 10.09 -4.24 2.20
N ALA A 57 10.67 -4.28 0.99
CA ALA A 57 9.89 -4.23 -0.24
C ALA A 57 8.89 -5.41 -0.36
N ARG A 58 9.23 -6.59 0.13
CA ARG A 58 8.29 -7.73 0.18
C ARG A 58 7.13 -7.48 1.13
N LYS A 59 7.40 -6.97 2.34
CA LYS A 59 6.37 -6.62 3.33
C LYS A 59 5.38 -5.62 2.74
N GLU A 60 5.93 -4.59 2.12
CA GLU A 60 5.26 -3.52 1.41
C GLU A 60 4.40 -4.01 0.22
N ILE A 61 4.81 -5.04 -0.52
CA ILE A 61 3.97 -5.65 -1.57
C ILE A 61 2.85 -6.49 -0.94
N LEU A 62 3.13 -7.22 0.13
CA LEU A 62 2.16 -8.08 0.80
C LEU A 62 1.08 -7.27 1.53
N SER A 63 1.41 -6.09 2.06
CA SER A 63 0.47 -5.19 2.72
C SER A 63 -0.63 -4.68 1.79
N LEU A 64 -0.40 -4.66 0.47
CA LEU A 64 -1.41 -4.30 -0.54
C LEU A 64 -2.61 -5.27 -0.55
N ARG A 65 -2.45 -6.48 0.00
CA ARG A 65 -3.55 -7.45 0.15
C ARG A 65 -4.55 -7.01 1.22
N SER A 66 -4.12 -6.19 2.18
CA SER A 66 -4.97 -5.71 3.25
C SER A 66 -5.87 -4.56 2.74
N PRO A 67 -7.20 -4.64 2.91
CA PRO A 67 -8.11 -3.58 2.49
C PRO A 67 -7.95 -2.27 3.27
N ALA A 68 -7.25 -2.29 4.41
CA ALA A 68 -7.01 -1.14 5.29
C ALA A 68 -5.79 -0.27 4.93
N GLY A 69 -5.11 -0.52 3.79
CA GLY A 69 -3.85 0.13 3.43
C GLY A 69 -2.64 -0.53 4.13
N SER A 70 -1.43 -0.53 3.58
CA SER A 70 -0.76 0.61 2.96
C SER A 70 0.49 0.22 2.17
N LEU A 71 1.07 1.21 1.48
CA LEU A 71 2.48 1.29 1.10
C LEU A 71 3.20 2.56 1.64
N ASN A 72 2.58 3.39 2.49
CA ASN A 72 3.17 4.50 3.31
C ASN A 72 2.17 5.62 3.72
N GLN A 73 0.86 5.39 3.68
CA GLN A 73 -0.09 6.23 4.40
C GLN A 73 -0.94 5.46 5.41
N PRO A 74 -1.23 6.05 6.59
CA PRO A 74 -2.43 5.68 7.31
C PRO A 74 -3.57 5.84 6.31
N ALA A 75 -4.41 4.81 6.13
CA ALA A 75 -5.71 5.03 5.49
C ALA A 75 -6.25 6.30 6.13
N THR A 76 -6.47 7.34 5.31
CA THR A 76 -7.01 8.60 5.81
C THR A 76 -8.13 8.23 6.77
N ARG A 77 -8.06 8.83 7.95
CA ARG A 77 -9.09 8.98 8.98
C ARG A 77 -10.42 9.48 8.36
N ASN A 78 -10.96 8.69 7.45
CA ASN A 78 -12.10 8.88 6.56
C ASN A 78 -12.83 7.55 6.33
N ALA A 79 -12.46 6.45 7.01
CA ALA A 79 -13.55 5.76 7.70
C ALA A 79 -13.98 6.78 8.75
N ALA A 80 -15.07 7.49 8.50
CA ALA A 80 -15.68 8.36 9.51
C ALA A 80 -15.60 7.60 10.83
N GLU A 81 -14.91 8.15 11.83
CA GLU A 81 -15.03 7.63 13.18
C GLU A 81 -16.54 7.41 13.39
N PRO A 82 -16.99 6.18 13.73
CA PRO A 82 -18.41 5.90 13.78
C PRO A 82 -19.10 6.99 14.59
N GLU A 83 -20.29 7.45 14.20
CA GLU A 83 -20.95 8.48 15.00
C GLU A 83 -21.03 8.02 16.46
N PRO A 84 -21.10 8.91 17.46
CA PRO A 84 -21.11 8.51 18.87
C PRO A 84 -22.17 7.43 19.19
N ALA A 85 -23.27 7.39 18.44
CA ALA A 85 -24.32 6.37 18.51
C ALA A 85 -23.91 4.98 17.98
N GLN A 86 -22.87 4.91 17.16
CA GLN A 86 -22.29 3.71 16.54
C GLN A 86 -20.96 3.29 17.21
N GLY A 87 -20.55 3.97 18.28
CA GLY A 87 -19.39 3.61 19.10
C GLY A 87 -18.09 4.38 18.81
N GLY A 88 -18.12 5.51 18.10
CA GLY A 88 -16.94 6.37 17.97
C GLY A 88 -16.78 7.38 19.11
N ALA A 89 -15.78 8.25 18.99
CA ALA A 89 -15.36 9.12 20.09
C ALA A 89 -16.48 10.07 20.55
N GLN A 90 -16.74 10.09 21.87
CA GLN A 90 -17.71 10.98 22.52
C GLN A 90 -17.09 12.30 23.00
N TYR A 91 -15.78 12.47 22.81
CA TYR A 91 -15.02 13.61 23.31
C TYR A 91 -14.36 14.34 22.14
N VAL A 92 -14.34 15.66 22.22
CA VAL A 92 -13.57 16.51 21.31
C VAL A 92 -12.31 16.93 22.05
N ASP A 93 -11.15 16.69 21.45
CA ASP A 93 -9.89 17.24 21.94
C ASP A 93 -9.89 18.75 21.65
N VAL A 94 -10.12 19.54 22.70
CA VAL A 94 -10.01 20.99 22.64
C VAL A 94 -8.69 21.38 23.27
N THR A 95 -7.78 21.91 22.47
CA THR A 95 -6.60 22.60 23.00
C THR A 95 -7.09 23.86 23.73
N PRO A 96 -6.98 23.94 25.07
CA PRO A 96 -7.41 25.13 25.79
C PRO A 96 -6.56 26.32 25.35
N ALA A 97 -7.19 27.50 25.23
CA ALA A 97 -6.45 28.72 24.95
C ALA A 97 -5.37 28.94 26.04
N PRO A 98 -4.17 29.43 25.68
CA PRO A 98 -3.13 29.71 26.68
C PRO A 98 -3.62 30.79 27.64
N TRP A 99 -3.45 30.55 28.94
CA TRP A 99 -3.80 31.50 30.00
C TRP A 99 -2.94 32.78 29.89
N PRO A 100 -3.51 33.97 30.14
CA PRO A 100 -2.78 35.24 30.12
C PRO A 100 -1.81 35.41 31.30
#